data_AF-A0A7J4VIA7-F1
#
_entry.id   AF-A0A7J4VIA7-F1
#
_cell.length_a   1.000
_cell.length_b   1.000
_cell.length_c   1.000
_cell.angle_alpha   90.00
_cell.angle_beta   90.00
_cell.angle_gamma   90.00
#
_symmetry.space_group_name_H-M   'P 1'
#
loop_
_entity.id
_entity.type
_entity.pdbx_description
1 polymer ?
#
loop_
_entity_poly.entity_id
_entity_poly.type
_entity_poly.pdbx_seq_one_letter_code
_entity_poly.pdbx_strand_id
1 'polypeptide(L)' 'MLEIPADDLKIEVYPVPGMHERGGQHCGYHPGLRITHGPTGVMAYVESNRSQHINKMIAMDMILAAITHPKFR' A
#
# COMPACT_ATOMS: atom_id res chain seq x y z
N MET A 1 -19.66 -2.82 -8.91
CA MET A 1 -18.26 -2.49 -8.52
C MET A 1 -18.07 -3.11 -7.15
N LEU A 2 -17.13 -4.04 -6.97
CA LEU A 2 -16.76 -4.47 -5.62
C LEU A 2 -15.79 -3.42 -5.09
N GLU A 3 -16.25 -2.61 -4.15
CA GLU A 3 -15.42 -1.63 -3.45
C GLU A 3 -15.12 -2.15 -2.05
N ILE A 4 -13.87 -1.99 -1.63
CA ILE A 4 -13.45 -2.35 -0.26
C ILE A 4 -13.81 -1.17 0.65
N PRO A 5 -14.54 -1.40 1.76
CA PRO A 5 -14.84 -0.35 2.72
C PRO A 5 -13.55 0.32 3.23
N ALA A 6 -13.57 1.65 3.35
CA ALA A 6 -12.40 2.39 3.81
C ALA A 6 -12.01 2.03 5.26
N ASP A 7 -12.99 1.64 6.08
CA ASP A 7 -12.78 1.23 7.48
C ASP A 7 -12.00 -0.09 7.60
N ASP A 8 -12.03 -0.92 6.55
CA ASP A 8 -11.30 -2.19 6.51
C ASP A 8 -9.85 -2.03 6.04
N LEU A 9 -9.46 -0.82 5.60
CA LEU A 9 -8.15 -0.55 5.01
C LEU A 9 -7.30 0.33 5.94
N LYS A 10 -6.16 -0.21 6.36
CA LYS A 10 -5.11 0.56 7.02
C LYS A 10 -4.09 1.03 6.00
N ILE A 11 -3.92 2.34 5.87
CA ILE A 11 -2.97 2.96 4.94
C ILE A 11 -1.80 3.54 5.73
N GLU A 12 -0.59 3.17 5.35
CA GLU A 12 0.65 3.60 5.99
C GLU A 12 1.68 4.01 4.92
N VAL A 13 2.55 4.94 5.27
CA VAL A 13 3.69 5.34 4.42
C VAL A 13 4.78 4.28 4.57
N TYR A 14 5.36 3.85 3.44
CA TYR A 14 6.39 2.81 3.39
C TYR A 14 7.57 3.26 2.52
N PRO A 15 8.82 2.99 2.88
CA PRO A 15 9.29 2.50 4.17
C PRO A 15 9.01 3.51 5.29
N VAL A 16 8.93 3.01 6.53
CA VAL A 16 8.75 3.87 7.71
C VAL A 16 9.96 4.82 7.80
N PRO A 17 9.74 6.15 7.76
CA PRO A 17 10.81 7.13 7.89
C PRO A 17 11.62 6.88 9.18
N GLY A 18 12.95 7.01 9.11
CA GLY A 18 13.86 6.79 10.23
C GLY A 18 14.20 5.32 10.57
N MET A 19 13.37 4.34 10.22
CA MET A 19 13.67 2.92 10.49
C MET A 19 14.55 2.27 9.40
N HIS A 20 14.43 2.75 8.16
CA HIS A 20 15.18 2.25 7.01
C HIS A 20 16.20 3.26 6.44
N GLU A 21 16.28 4.46 7.01
CA GLU A 21 17.11 5.55 6.47
C GLU A 21 18.52 5.51 7.07
N ARG A 22 19.49 5.02 6.30
CA ARG A 22 20.92 5.26 6.55
C ARG A 22 21.23 6.70 6.12
N GLY A 23 21.34 7.58 7.11
CA GLY A 23 21.72 9.01 7.07
C GLY A 23 22.16 9.64 5.74
N GLY A 24 21.44 10.70 5.36
CA GLY A 24 21.83 11.66 4.33
C GLY A 24 20.64 12.53 3.94
N GLN A 25 20.83 13.85 3.80
CA GLN A 25 19.80 14.80 3.39
C GLN A 25 19.49 14.60 1.90
N HIS A 26 18.73 13.55 1.57
CA HIS A 26 18.38 13.20 0.20
C HIS A 26 17.04 13.83 -0.16
N CYS A 27 17.10 15.02 -0.76
CA CYS A 27 15.96 15.68 -1.37
C CYS A 27 15.59 14.94 -2.68
N GLY A 28 14.84 13.83 -2.57
CA GLY A 28 14.38 13.10 -3.75
C GLY A 28 13.70 11.75 -3.53
N TYR A 29 13.32 11.39 -2.30
CA TYR A 29 12.63 10.13 -2.04
C TYR A 29 11.11 10.35 -1.96
N HIS A 30 10.37 9.80 -2.92
CA HIS A 30 8.92 9.69 -2.81
C HIS A 30 8.62 8.41 -2.05
N PRO A 31 8.08 8.49 -0.83
CA PRO A 31 7.81 7.29 -0.08
C PRO A 31 6.71 6.49 -0.78
N GLY A 32 6.91 5.18 -0.83
CA GLY A 32 5.88 4.22 -1.18
C GLY A 32 4.74 4.18 -0.16
N LEU A 33 3.78 3.32 -0.45
CA LEU A 33 2.55 3.17 0.33
C LEU A 33 2.36 1.70 0.68
N ARG A 34 1.97 1.45 1.92
CA ARG A 34 1.50 0.15 2.39
C ARG A 34 0.01 0.23 2.69
N ILE A 35 -0.78 -0.67 2.11
CA ILE A 35 -2.18 -0.84 2.48
C ILE A 35 -2.38 -2.23 3.04
N THR A 36 -3.08 -2.33 4.17
CA THR A 36 -3.45 -3.59 4.81
C THR A 36 -4.97 -3.71 4.84
N HIS A 37 -5.51 -4.83 4.36
CA HIS A 37 -6.91 -5.19 4.56
C HIS A 37 -7.06 -5.95 5.87
N GLY A 38 -7.68 -5.31 6.87
CA GLY A 38 -7.82 -5.85 8.23
C GLY A 38 -8.49 -7.23 8.29
N PRO A 39 -9.65 -7.43 7.64
CA PRO A 39 -10.37 -8.70 7.73
C PRO A 39 -9.63 -9.91 7.15
N THR A 40 -8.82 -9.72 6.11
CA THR A 40 -8.11 -10.82 5.42
C THR A 40 -6.62 -10.89 5.73
N GLY A 41 -6.06 -9.87 6.38
CA GLY A 41 -4.62 -9.76 6.64
C GLY A 41 -3.76 -9.53 5.38
N VAL A 42 -4.38 -9.35 4.20
CA VAL A 42 -3.65 -9.09 2.95
C VAL A 42 -3.02 -7.71 3.00
N MET A 43 -1.72 -7.65 2.69
CA MET A 43 -0.97 -6.42 2.62
C MET A 43 -0.44 -6.21 1.20
N ALA A 44 -0.63 -5.01 0.66
CA ALA A 44 -0.04 -4.57 -0.59
C ALA A 44 0.97 -3.45 -0.31
N TYR A 45 2.14 -3.57 -0.93
CA TYR A 45 3.21 -2.58 -0.89
C TYR A 45 3.42 -2.05 -2.29
N VAL A 46 3.30 -0.73 -2.46
CA VAL A 46 3.51 -0.07 -3.75
C VAL A 46 4.54 1.04 -3.55
N GLU A 47 5.72 0.81 -4.08
CA GLU A 47 6.79 1.80 -4.19
C GLU A 47 6.98 2.11 -5.66
N SER A 48 6.52 3.29 -6.09
CA SER A 48 6.72 3.76 -7.45
C SER A 48 7.06 5.24 -7.43
N ASN A 49 7.77 5.71 -8.46
CA ASN A 49 8.09 7.13 -8.66
C ASN A 49 6.86 7.97 -9.10
N ARG A 50 5.64 7.49 -8.81
CA ARG A 50 4.37 8.17 -9.07
C ARG A 50 3.84 8.81 -7.79
N SER A 51 2.81 9.63 -7.93
CA SER A 51 2.18 10.30 -6.78
C SER A 51 1.58 9.29 -5.79
N GLN A 52 1.46 9.72 -4.53
CA GLN A 52 0.84 8.93 -3.46
C GLN A 52 -0.57 8.45 -3.83
N HIS A 53 -1.34 9.28 -4.55
CA HIS A 53 -2.69 8.93 -4.99
C HIS A 53 -2.68 7.77 -5.99
N ILE A 54 -1.76 7.79 -6.97
CA ILE A 54 -1.59 6.69 -7.92
C ILE A 54 -1.17 5.42 -7.19
N ASN A 55 -0.22 5.52 -6.26
CA ASN A 55 0.22 4.37 -5.46
C ASN A 55 -0.94 3.77 -4.64
N LYS A 56 -1.82 4.61 -4.10
CA LYS A 56 -3.03 4.17 -3.37
C LYS A 56 -4.01 3.41 -4.26
N MET A 57 -4.28 3.91 -5.46
CA MET A 57 -5.17 3.22 -6.41
C MET A 57 -4.63 1.84 -6.80
N ILE A 58 -3.33 1.77 -7.15
CA ILE A 58 -2.67 0.50 -7.50
C ILE A 58 -2.73 -0.48 -6.32
N ALA A 59 -2.44 -0.03 -5.11
CA ALA A 59 -2.49 -0.89 -3.93
C ALA A 59 -3.90 -1.41 -3.63
N MET A 60 -4.93 -0.58 -3.83
CA MET A 60 -6.33 -1.00 -3.69
C MET A 60 -6.71 -2.05 -4.73
N ASP A 61 -6.34 -1.87 -5.99
CA ASP A 61 -6.57 -2.85 -7.05
C ASP A 61 -5.87 -4.19 -6.76
N MET A 62 -4.64 -4.15 -6.25
CA MET A 62 -3.90 -5.34 -5.85
C MET A 62 -4.60 -6.12 -4.73
N ILE A 63 -5.08 -5.42 -3.69
CA ILE A 63 -5.83 -6.06 -2.60
C ILE A 63 -7.14 -6.65 -3.13
N LEU A 64 -7.89 -5.90 -3.93
CA LEU A 64 -9.15 -6.35 -4.50
C LEU A 64 -8.94 -7.60 -5.37
N ALA A 65 -7.93 -7.60 -6.22
CA ALA A 65 -7.57 -8.77 -7.03
C ALA A 65 -7.18 -9.97 -6.16
N ALA A 66 -6.43 -9.74 -5.08
CA ALA A 66 -6.04 -10.81 -4.16
C ALA A 66 -7.24 -11.44 -3.44
N ILE A 67 -8.14 -10.65 -2.86
CA ILE A 67 -9.28 -11.16 -2.08
C ILE A 67 -10.38 -11.77 -2.94
N THR A 68 -10.51 -11.34 -4.20
CA THR A 68 -11.50 -11.89 -5.15
C THR A 68 -10.98 -13.10 -5.92
N HIS A 69 -9.68 -13.39 -5.84
CA HIS A 69 -9.08 -14.48 -6.58
C HIS A 69 -9.66 -15.83 -6.11
N PRO A 70 -10.05 -16.75 -7.02
CA PRO A 70 -10.73 -18.01 -6.64
C PRO A 70 -9.88 -18.98 -5.81
N LYS A 71 -8.55 -18.74 -5.75
CA LYS A 71 -7.63 -19.51 -4.89
C LYS A 71 -7.34 -18.84 -3.54
N PHE A 72 -7.93 -17.68 -3.27
CA PHE A 72 -7.87 -17.03 -1.97
C PHE A 72 -8.81 -17.80 -1.03
N ARG A 73 -8.22 -18.70 -0.24
CA ARG A 73 -8.89 -19.57 0.73
C ARG A 73 -8.15 -19.51 2.05
#